data_AF-U4VHA6-F1
#
_entry.id   AF-U4VHA6-F1
#
_cell.length_a   1.000
_cell.length_b   1.000
_cell.length_c   1.000
_cell.angle_alpha   90.00
_cell.angle_beta   90.00
_cell.angle_gamma   90.00
#
_symmetry.space_group_name_H-M   'P 1'
#
loop_
_entity.id
_entity.type
_entity.pdbx_description
1 polymer ?
#
loop_
_entity_poly.entity_id
_entity_poly.type
_entity_poly.pdbx_seq_one_letter_code
_entity_poly.pdbx_strand_id
1 'polypeptide(L)'
;KVGGSQSKDVDQILTSMINDATGSKLGYIPFKSGGEAAVQLAGGEHIAANVNNPSENLGQWQAGMVKPLCVFKSEKLKGGEGKMAGDMGWSDIPTCMEAGIAIENYSMPRTVWLPAGVDQEVVDYYAGVLKKVSETPEWAKYLADSSQSAAYMSGNDLSSFIKNDETAVTAVLKREGWLAN
;
A
#
# COMPACT_ATOMS: atom_id res chain seq x y z
N LYS A 1 -9.09 -4.82 -16.80
CA LYS A 1 -7.67 -5.06 -16.43
C LYS A 1 -7.31 -4.12 -15.31
N VAL A 2 -6.47 -4.56 -14.37
CA VAL A 2 -5.97 -3.77 -13.23
C VAL A 2 -4.54 -3.36 -13.52
N GLY A 3 -4.19 -2.09 -13.30
CA GLY A 3 -2.82 -1.61 -13.39
C GLY A 3 -2.16 -1.48 -12.02
N GLY A 4 -0.84 -1.50 -12.00
CA GLY A 4 -0.02 -1.26 -10.81
C GLY A 4 1.44 -1.06 -11.16
N SER A 5 2.28 -0.76 -10.17
CA SER A 5 3.72 -0.68 -10.39
C SER A 5 4.32 -2.05 -10.66
N GLN A 6 5.32 -2.11 -11.53
CA GLN A 6 6.25 -3.22 -11.74
C GLN A 6 5.63 -4.63 -11.92
N SER A 7 6.46 -5.60 -12.25
CA SER A 7 6.06 -7.00 -12.38
C SER A 7 6.43 -7.75 -11.12
N LYS A 8 5.52 -8.57 -10.62
CA LYS A 8 5.66 -9.43 -9.43
C LYS A 8 5.92 -8.66 -8.13
N ASP A 9 5.56 -7.39 -8.10
CA ASP A 9 5.69 -6.56 -6.90
C ASP A 9 4.43 -6.64 -6.03
N VAL A 10 4.37 -5.76 -5.03
CA VAL A 10 3.23 -5.59 -4.11
C VAL A 10 1.87 -5.38 -4.79
N ASP A 11 1.80 -4.61 -5.87
CA ASP A 11 0.55 -4.32 -6.57
C ASP A 11 0.05 -5.56 -7.33
N GLN A 12 0.97 -6.29 -7.96
CA GLN A 12 0.62 -7.54 -8.64
C GLN A 12 0.26 -8.66 -7.65
N ILE A 13 0.98 -8.75 -6.52
CA ILE A 13 0.68 -9.66 -5.42
C ILE A 13 -0.73 -9.41 -4.91
N LEU A 14 -1.08 -8.15 -4.62
CA LEU A 14 -2.41 -7.78 -4.15
C LEU A 14 -3.49 -8.12 -5.18
N THR A 15 -3.25 -7.86 -6.48
CA THR A 15 -4.19 -8.25 -7.54
C THR A 15 -4.42 -9.76 -7.59
N SER A 16 -3.36 -10.56 -7.42
CA SER A 16 -3.47 -12.03 -7.29
C SER A 16 -4.26 -12.44 -6.05
N MET A 17 -4.04 -11.80 -4.90
CA MET A 17 -4.82 -12.03 -3.67
C MET A 17 -6.30 -11.71 -3.87
N ILE A 18 -6.65 -10.63 -4.58
CA ILE A 18 -8.04 -10.28 -4.89
C ILE A 18 -8.68 -11.37 -5.76
N ASN A 19 -7.98 -11.87 -6.79
CA ASN A 19 -8.47 -12.96 -7.62
C ASN A 19 -8.77 -14.22 -6.78
N ASP A 20 -7.85 -14.60 -5.90
CA ASP A 20 -8.00 -15.75 -5.01
C ASP A 20 -9.18 -15.59 -4.03
N ALA A 21 -9.30 -14.42 -3.38
CA ALA A 21 -10.34 -14.14 -2.40
C ALA A 21 -11.76 -14.04 -3.01
N THR A 22 -11.87 -13.71 -4.30
CA THR A 22 -13.16 -13.45 -4.96
C THR A 22 -13.52 -14.48 -6.04
N GLY A 23 -12.60 -15.37 -6.41
CA GLY A 23 -12.74 -16.25 -7.57
C GLY A 23 -12.70 -15.52 -8.92
N SER A 24 -12.28 -14.26 -8.94
CA SER A 24 -12.21 -13.45 -10.15
C SER A 24 -10.95 -13.73 -10.99
N LYS A 25 -10.92 -13.20 -12.21
CA LYS A 25 -9.82 -13.37 -13.18
C LYS A 25 -9.35 -12.02 -13.71
N LEU A 26 -9.04 -11.11 -12.81
CA LEU A 26 -8.50 -9.79 -13.13
C LEU A 26 -7.12 -9.95 -13.75
N GLY A 27 -6.96 -9.51 -15.01
CA GLY A 27 -5.66 -9.40 -15.65
C GLY A 27 -4.89 -8.17 -15.15
N TYR A 28 -3.60 -8.34 -14.87
CA TYR A 28 -2.70 -7.30 -14.38
C TYR A 28 -1.85 -6.69 -15.50
N ILE A 29 -1.65 -5.37 -15.49
CA ILE A 29 -0.75 -4.64 -16.40
C ILE A 29 0.31 -3.91 -15.55
N PRO A 30 1.59 -4.29 -15.66
CA PRO A 30 2.69 -3.61 -14.95
C PRO A 30 3.07 -2.29 -15.63
N PHE A 31 3.29 -1.24 -14.84
CA PHE A 31 3.86 0.04 -15.27
C PHE A 31 5.17 0.34 -14.55
N LYS A 32 5.89 1.43 -14.89
CA LYS A 32 7.16 1.75 -14.22
C LYS A 32 6.95 2.28 -12.80
N SER A 33 5.75 2.78 -12.49
CA SER A 33 5.39 3.32 -11.18
C SER A 33 3.87 3.34 -10.98
N GLY A 34 3.43 3.47 -9.72
CA GLY A 34 2.01 3.68 -9.40
C GLY A 34 1.45 4.97 -9.98
N GLY A 35 2.27 6.02 -10.09
CA GLY A 35 1.89 7.28 -10.75
C GLY A 35 1.62 7.11 -12.25
N GLU A 36 2.40 6.29 -12.94
CA GLU A 36 2.12 5.96 -14.35
C GLU A 36 0.81 5.17 -14.47
N ALA A 37 0.58 4.17 -13.60
CA ALA A 37 -0.68 3.45 -13.56
C ALA A 37 -1.88 4.39 -13.28
N ALA A 38 -1.74 5.35 -12.37
CA ALA A 38 -2.77 6.35 -12.05
C ALA A 38 -3.15 7.21 -13.26
N VAL A 39 -2.17 7.63 -14.08
CA VAL A 39 -2.42 8.36 -15.33
C VAL A 39 -3.17 7.50 -16.34
N GLN A 40 -2.78 6.23 -16.48
CA GLN A 40 -3.41 5.28 -17.40
C GLN A 40 -4.87 4.98 -17.01
N LEU A 41 -5.17 4.95 -15.71
CA LEU A 41 -6.54 4.85 -15.22
C LEU A 41 -7.35 6.11 -15.51
N ALA A 42 -6.79 7.30 -15.22
CA ALA A 42 -7.50 8.57 -15.42
C ALA A 42 -7.80 8.86 -16.89
N GLY A 43 -6.98 8.35 -17.82
CA GLY A 43 -7.26 8.41 -19.25
C GLY A 43 -8.46 7.54 -19.70
N GLY A 44 -8.91 6.60 -18.86
CA GLY A 44 -10.15 5.84 -19.06
C GLY A 44 -10.12 4.66 -20.04
N GLU A 45 -9.10 4.54 -20.89
CA GLU A 45 -9.08 3.55 -21.98
C GLU A 45 -8.12 2.36 -21.76
N HIS A 46 -7.09 2.50 -20.93
CA HIS A 46 -6.00 1.52 -20.86
C HIS A 46 -6.17 0.49 -19.73
N ILE A 47 -6.70 0.90 -18.58
CA ILE A 47 -7.01 0.05 -17.43
C ILE A 47 -8.34 0.47 -16.82
N ALA A 48 -9.03 -0.48 -16.19
CA ALA A 48 -10.35 -0.25 -15.59
C ALA A 48 -10.28 0.04 -14.08
N ALA A 49 -9.15 -0.32 -13.46
CA ALA A 49 -8.85 -0.05 -12.07
C ALA A 49 -7.33 -0.08 -11.88
N ASN A 50 -6.86 0.42 -10.74
CA ASN A 50 -5.52 0.14 -10.24
C ASN A 50 -5.61 -0.22 -8.75
N VAL A 51 -4.54 -0.82 -8.25
CA VAL A 51 -4.22 -0.81 -6.83
C VAL A 51 -3.04 0.14 -6.64
N ASN A 52 -3.03 0.91 -5.56
CA ASN A 52 -2.01 1.91 -5.31
C ASN A 52 -2.00 2.39 -3.84
N ASN A 53 -1.05 3.27 -3.50
CA ASN A 53 -1.15 4.04 -2.26
C ASN A 53 -2.19 5.18 -2.43
N PRO A 54 -3.02 5.47 -1.42
CA PRO A 54 -4.14 6.42 -1.55
C PRO A 54 -3.79 7.78 -2.15
N SER A 55 -2.67 8.39 -1.73
CA SER A 55 -2.23 9.70 -2.20
C SER A 55 -1.84 9.77 -3.68
N GLU A 56 -1.49 8.63 -4.30
CA GLU A 56 -1.06 8.61 -5.70
C GLU A 56 -2.19 8.90 -6.70
N ASN A 57 -3.45 8.67 -6.31
CA ASN A 57 -4.63 9.01 -7.12
C ASN A 57 -5.45 10.19 -6.58
N LEU A 58 -5.01 10.86 -5.51
CA LEU A 58 -5.79 11.93 -4.87
C LEU A 58 -6.12 13.06 -5.84
N GLY A 59 -5.16 13.52 -6.64
CA GLY A 59 -5.40 14.59 -7.61
C GLY A 59 -6.39 14.18 -8.70
N GLN A 60 -6.31 12.95 -9.20
CA GLN A 60 -7.25 12.42 -10.19
C GLN A 60 -8.65 12.21 -9.59
N TRP A 61 -8.73 11.83 -8.31
CA TRP A 61 -9.99 11.69 -7.60
C TRP A 61 -10.64 13.07 -7.38
N GLN A 62 -9.87 14.07 -6.95
CA GLN A 62 -10.30 15.46 -6.82
C GLN A 62 -10.84 16.05 -8.12
N ALA A 63 -10.22 15.68 -9.24
CA ALA A 63 -10.67 16.07 -10.58
C ALA A 63 -11.88 15.26 -11.10
N GLY A 64 -12.41 14.30 -10.33
CA GLY A 64 -13.53 13.45 -10.73
C GLY A 64 -13.22 12.44 -11.85
N MET A 65 -11.93 12.24 -12.16
CA MET A 65 -11.50 11.32 -13.22
C MET A 65 -11.49 9.86 -12.74
N VAL A 66 -11.29 9.65 -11.44
CA VAL A 66 -11.33 8.34 -10.79
C VAL A 66 -12.13 8.41 -9.51
N LYS A 67 -12.49 7.25 -8.95
CA LYS A 67 -13.12 7.14 -7.63
C LYS A 67 -12.48 6.00 -6.83
N PRO A 68 -12.24 6.17 -5.53
CA PRO A 68 -11.85 5.07 -4.67
C PRO A 68 -12.99 4.06 -4.55
N LEU A 69 -12.66 2.77 -4.53
CA LEU A 69 -13.65 1.68 -4.38
C LEU A 69 -13.67 1.16 -2.95
N CYS A 70 -12.51 0.81 -2.41
CA CYS A 70 -12.34 0.34 -1.05
C CYS A 70 -10.88 0.46 -0.61
N VAL A 71 -10.62 0.32 0.70
CA VAL A 71 -9.27 0.30 1.27
C VAL A 71 -8.94 -1.08 1.85
N PHE A 72 -7.73 -1.58 1.58
CA PHE A 72 -7.22 -2.85 2.13
C PHE A 72 -6.67 -2.65 3.54
N LYS A 73 -7.56 -2.25 4.46
CA LYS A 73 -7.27 -2.02 5.88
C LYS A 73 -8.38 -2.64 6.72
N SER A 74 -8.02 -3.08 7.93
CA SER A 74 -8.96 -3.66 8.89
C SER A 74 -9.99 -2.64 9.37
N GLU A 75 -9.64 -1.36 9.30
CA GLU A 75 -10.51 -0.23 9.59
C GLU A 75 -10.44 0.82 8.48
N LYS A 76 -11.48 1.65 8.38
CA LYS A 76 -11.48 2.79 7.46
C LYS A 76 -10.32 3.74 7.77
N LEU A 77 -9.84 4.41 6.73
CA LEU A 77 -8.76 5.38 6.88
C LEU A 77 -9.15 6.50 7.84
N LYS A 78 -8.24 6.80 8.76
CA LYS A 78 -8.35 7.92 9.72
C LYS A 78 -7.40 9.02 9.26
N GLY A 79 -7.84 10.27 9.36
CA GLY A 79 -7.04 11.44 8.96
C GLY A 79 -7.50 12.08 7.65
N GLY A 80 -6.91 13.25 7.34
CA GLY A 80 -7.37 14.14 6.28
C GLY A 80 -8.70 14.80 6.65
N GLU A 81 -8.67 15.65 7.68
CA GLU A 81 -9.84 16.42 8.11
C GLU A 81 -10.38 17.23 6.92
N GLY A 82 -11.56 16.86 6.44
CA GLY A 82 -12.25 17.55 5.35
C GLY A 82 -12.68 16.65 4.22
N LYS A 83 -13.28 17.27 3.21
CA LYS A 83 -13.68 16.60 1.98
C LYS A 83 -12.48 16.59 1.03
N MET A 84 -12.15 15.40 0.52
CA MET A 84 -11.11 15.23 -0.49
C MET A 84 -11.68 15.55 -1.86
N ALA A 85 -12.80 14.94 -2.25
CA ALA A 85 -13.46 15.18 -3.52
C ALA A 85 -14.99 15.20 -3.33
N GLY A 86 -15.63 16.30 -3.75
CA GLY A 86 -17.06 16.52 -3.52
C GLY A 86 -17.38 16.44 -2.02
N ASP A 87 -18.30 15.56 -1.65
CA ASP A 87 -18.70 15.31 -0.26
C ASP A 87 -18.02 14.08 0.36
N MET A 88 -16.97 13.53 -0.25
CA MET A 88 -16.26 12.36 0.28
C MET A 88 -14.87 12.72 0.83
N GLY A 89 -14.56 12.21 2.02
CA GLY A 89 -13.22 12.17 2.62
C GLY A 89 -12.69 10.73 2.74
N TRP A 90 -11.48 10.57 3.29
CA TRP A 90 -10.85 9.25 3.45
C TRP A 90 -11.66 8.28 4.32
N SER A 91 -12.33 8.81 5.35
CA SER A 91 -13.16 8.02 6.27
C SER A 91 -14.49 7.55 5.66
N ASP A 92 -14.88 8.09 4.49
CA ASP A 92 -16.10 7.70 3.79
C ASP A 92 -15.88 6.46 2.91
N ILE A 93 -14.63 6.12 2.59
CA ILE A 93 -14.28 4.97 1.76
C ILE A 93 -14.43 3.68 2.58
N PRO A 94 -15.20 2.67 2.09
CA PRO A 94 -15.37 1.41 2.80
C PRO A 94 -14.08 0.59 2.81
N THR A 95 -13.95 -0.33 3.76
CA THR A 95 -12.89 -1.35 3.69
C THR A 95 -13.22 -2.36 2.59
N CYS A 96 -12.21 -3.02 2.03
CA CYS A 96 -12.44 -4.05 1.02
C CYS A 96 -13.14 -5.29 1.62
N MET A 97 -12.99 -5.54 2.92
CA MET A 97 -13.77 -6.53 3.68
C MET A 97 -15.26 -6.20 3.68
N GLU A 98 -15.64 -4.95 3.96
CA GLU A 98 -17.04 -4.48 3.89
C GLU A 98 -17.62 -4.64 2.48
N ALA A 99 -16.77 -4.53 1.45
CA ALA A 99 -17.13 -4.73 0.04
C ALA A 99 -17.11 -6.20 -0.42
N GLY A 100 -16.87 -7.17 0.47
CA GLY A 100 -16.90 -8.60 0.16
C GLY A 100 -15.61 -9.18 -0.41
N ILE A 101 -14.49 -8.45 -0.35
CA ILE A 101 -13.16 -8.96 -0.69
C ILE A 101 -12.47 -9.36 0.62
N ALA A 102 -12.28 -10.67 0.82
CA ALA A 102 -11.77 -11.26 2.06
C ALA A 102 -10.25 -11.04 2.29
N ILE A 103 -9.81 -9.79 2.27
CA ILE A 103 -8.45 -9.35 2.57
C ILE A 103 -8.55 -8.31 3.68
N GLU A 104 -8.26 -8.74 4.91
CA GLU A 104 -8.41 -7.91 6.10
C GLU A 104 -7.48 -6.70 6.08
N ASN A 105 -6.21 -6.90 5.76
CA ASN A 105 -5.23 -5.83 5.74
C ASN A 105 -4.13 -6.15 4.72
N TYR A 106 -3.76 -5.14 3.93
CA TYR A 106 -2.58 -5.18 3.07
C TYR A 106 -1.77 -3.91 3.34
N SER A 107 -0.49 -4.06 3.65
CA SER A 107 0.35 -2.94 4.06
C SER A 107 1.67 -2.95 3.31
N MET A 108 2.04 -1.79 2.78
CA MET A 108 3.30 -1.58 2.10
C MET A 108 4.24 -0.78 3.02
N PRO A 109 5.11 -1.45 3.80
CA PRO A 109 5.99 -0.76 4.73
C PRO A 109 7.08 0.02 3.97
N ARG A 110 7.52 1.13 4.56
CA ARG A 110 8.73 1.83 4.11
C ARG A 110 9.82 1.47 5.10
N THR A 111 10.83 0.75 4.65
CA THR A 111 11.84 0.14 5.53
C THR A 111 13.22 0.72 5.26
N VAL A 112 14.02 0.84 6.32
CA VAL A 112 15.42 1.24 6.28
C VAL A 112 16.25 0.06 6.76
N TRP A 113 17.25 -0.33 5.99
CA TRP A 113 18.10 -1.49 6.27
C TRP A 113 19.55 -1.05 6.41
N LEU A 114 20.26 -1.69 7.35
CA LEU A 114 21.70 -1.63 7.45
C LEU A 114 22.31 -2.95 6.94
N PRO A 115 23.54 -2.93 6.41
CA PRO A 115 24.25 -4.15 6.05
C PRO A 115 24.35 -5.15 7.20
N ALA A 116 24.42 -6.44 6.87
CA ALA A 116 24.66 -7.48 7.86
C ALA A 116 26.01 -7.28 8.56
N GLY A 117 26.06 -7.55 9.88
CA GLY A 117 27.27 -7.45 10.69
C GLY A 117 27.60 -6.07 11.25
N VAL A 118 26.71 -5.08 11.06
CA VAL A 118 26.84 -3.78 11.73
C VAL A 118 26.61 -3.92 13.24
N ASP A 119 27.45 -3.24 14.04
CA ASP A 119 27.37 -3.27 15.50
C ASP A 119 26.01 -2.77 16.01
N GLN A 120 25.51 -3.40 17.07
CA GLN A 120 24.18 -3.10 17.62
C GLN A 120 24.04 -1.63 18.04
N GLU A 121 25.11 -1.01 18.56
CA GLU A 121 25.09 0.41 18.94
C GLU A 121 24.79 1.33 17.75
N VAL A 122 25.26 0.98 16.55
CA VAL A 122 24.98 1.74 15.32
C VAL A 122 23.54 1.53 14.87
N VAL A 123 23.02 0.30 14.98
CA VAL A 123 21.61 -0.02 14.69
C VAL A 123 20.70 0.80 15.61
N ASP A 124 20.99 0.79 16.91
CA ASP A 124 20.21 1.49 17.93
C ASP A 124 20.27 3.01 17.75
N TYR A 125 21.43 3.54 17.36
CA TYR A 125 21.58 4.95 17.01
C TYR A 125 20.64 5.37 15.89
N TYR A 126 20.65 4.67 14.75
CA TYR A 126 19.79 5.02 13.62
C TYR A 126 18.31 4.78 13.90
N ALA A 127 17.95 3.70 14.60
CA ALA A 127 16.58 3.49 15.07
C ALA A 127 16.12 4.64 15.96
N GLY A 128 16.96 5.10 16.90
CA GLY A 128 16.66 6.25 17.75
C GLY A 128 16.47 7.55 16.96
N VAL A 129 17.29 7.80 15.94
CA VAL A 129 17.14 8.96 15.05
C VAL A 129 15.82 8.91 14.28
N LEU A 130 15.50 7.76 13.64
CA LEU A 130 14.28 7.61 12.86
C LEU A 130 13.02 7.68 13.73
N LYS A 131 13.09 7.15 14.96
CA LYS A 131 12.01 7.30 15.93
C LYS A 131 11.74 8.77 16.24
N LYS A 132 12.79 9.55 16.54
CA LYS A 132 12.64 11.01 16.78
C LYS A 132 12.03 11.72 15.59
N VAL A 133 12.42 11.38 14.36
CA VAL A 133 11.81 11.93 13.14
C VAL A 133 10.33 11.57 13.08
N SER A 134 9.95 10.33 13.37
CA SER A 134 8.55 9.87 13.34
C SER A 134 7.64 10.57 14.36
N GLU A 135 8.23 11.15 15.41
CA GLU A 135 7.52 11.89 16.47
C GLU A 135 7.41 13.39 16.16
N THR A 136 7.97 13.87 15.04
CA THR A 136 7.93 15.29 14.66
C THR A 136 6.56 15.73 14.11
N PRO A 137 6.13 16.98 14.34
CA PRO A 137 4.94 17.55 13.71
C PRO A 137 4.99 17.53 12.18
N GLU A 138 6.18 17.72 11.60
CA GLU A 138 6.39 17.66 10.15
C GLU A 138 6.11 16.26 9.60
N TRP A 139 6.52 15.21 10.32
CA TRP A 139 6.18 13.84 9.97
C TRP A 139 4.69 13.56 10.10
N ALA A 140 4.07 14.00 11.21
CA ALA A 140 2.62 13.87 11.39
C ALA A 140 1.84 14.57 10.27
N LYS A 141 2.27 15.78 9.86
CA LYS A 141 1.70 16.49 8.72
C LYS A 141 1.88 15.71 7.41
N TYR A 142 3.09 15.22 7.13
CA TYR A 142 3.36 14.42 5.93
C TYR A 142 2.45 13.19 5.85
N LEU A 143 2.25 12.48 6.96
CA LEU A 143 1.36 11.32 7.01
C LEU A 143 -0.11 11.70 6.77
N ALA A 144 -0.57 12.80 7.35
CA ALA A 144 -1.92 13.31 7.14
C ALA A 144 -2.17 13.73 5.67
N ASP A 145 -1.22 14.46 5.08
CA ASP A 145 -1.32 14.94 3.69
C ASP A 145 -1.24 13.78 2.67
N SER A 146 -0.51 12.70 3.02
CA SER A 146 -0.31 11.54 2.13
C SER A 146 -1.20 10.33 2.45
N SER A 147 -2.07 10.43 3.47
CA SER A 147 -2.95 9.36 3.96
C SER A 147 -2.18 8.05 4.29
N GLN A 148 -1.04 8.16 4.97
CA GLN A 148 -0.19 7.05 5.38
C GLN A 148 -0.31 6.74 6.88
N SER A 149 0.03 5.50 7.26
CA SER A 149 0.04 5.06 8.65
C SER A 149 1.24 5.63 9.42
N ALA A 150 1.02 5.99 10.69
CA ALA A 150 2.06 6.43 11.62
C ALA A 150 2.83 5.29 12.31
N ALA A 151 2.58 4.03 11.92
CA ALA A 151 3.21 2.88 12.56
C ALA A 151 4.74 2.91 12.41
N TYR A 152 5.44 3.10 13.53
CA TYR A 152 6.88 2.96 13.64
C TYR A 152 7.21 1.58 14.23
N MET A 153 8.16 0.87 13.62
CA MET A 153 8.64 -0.43 14.07
C MET A 153 10.16 -0.48 13.95
N SER A 154 10.83 -1.10 14.93
CA SER A 154 12.27 -1.33 14.90
C SER A 154 12.64 -2.62 15.64
N GLY A 155 13.85 -3.14 15.41
CA GLY A 155 14.34 -4.33 16.10
C GLY A 155 13.43 -5.53 15.89
N ASN A 156 13.06 -6.20 16.99
CA ASN A 156 12.26 -7.44 16.95
C ASN A 156 10.86 -7.24 16.35
N ASP A 157 10.25 -6.07 16.52
CA ASP A 157 8.92 -5.80 15.96
C ASP A 157 8.97 -5.75 14.43
N LEU A 158 9.98 -5.05 13.87
CA LEU A 158 10.18 -4.99 12.43
C LEU A 158 10.55 -6.38 11.88
N SER A 159 11.45 -7.10 12.54
CA SER A 159 11.83 -8.47 12.13
C SER A 159 10.62 -9.41 12.11
N SER A 160 9.74 -9.31 13.11
CA SER A 160 8.53 -10.13 13.19
C SER A 160 7.54 -9.77 12.09
N PHE A 161 7.35 -8.47 11.82
CA PHE A 161 6.54 -7.99 10.71
C PHE A 161 7.04 -8.54 9.37
N ILE A 162 8.34 -8.42 9.09
CA ILE A 162 8.93 -8.86 7.81
C ILE A 162 8.79 -10.38 7.63
N LYS A 163 8.99 -11.17 8.69
CA LYS A 163 8.82 -12.62 8.63
C LYS A 163 7.38 -13.04 8.30
N ASN A 164 6.40 -12.34 8.89
CA ASN A 164 4.99 -12.59 8.61
C ASN A 164 4.63 -12.20 7.17
N ASP A 165 5.13 -11.04 6.71
CA ASP A 165 4.93 -10.57 5.34
C ASP A 165 5.57 -11.51 4.31
N GLU A 166 6.81 -11.95 4.54
CA GLU A 166 7.52 -12.92 3.70
C GLU A 166 6.74 -14.23 3.60
N THR A 167 6.15 -14.71 4.69
CA THR A 167 5.34 -15.93 4.69
C THR A 167 4.10 -15.77 3.81
N ALA A 168 3.37 -14.66 3.96
CA ALA A 168 2.17 -14.37 3.18
C ALA A 168 2.50 -14.19 1.69
N VAL A 169 3.52 -13.39 1.38
CA VAL A 169 3.98 -13.13 0.01
C VAL A 169 4.48 -14.41 -0.65
N THR A 170 5.28 -15.22 0.05
CA THR A 170 5.82 -16.48 -0.49
C THR A 170 4.70 -17.44 -0.90
N ALA A 171 3.59 -17.49 -0.15
CA ALA A 171 2.44 -18.31 -0.53
C ALA A 171 1.84 -17.86 -1.87
N VAL A 172 1.71 -16.55 -2.09
CA VAL A 172 1.25 -15.98 -3.37
C VAL A 172 2.25 -16.29 -4.49
N LEU A 173 3.54 -16.03 -4.28
CA LEU A 173 4.57 -16.28 -5.28
C LEU A 173 4.63 -17.76 -5.71
N LYS A 174 4.41 -18.69 -4.77
CA LYS A 174 4.31 -20.13 -5.07
C LYS A 174 3.08 -20.45 -5.89
N ARG A 175 1.90 -19.97 -5.48
CA ARG A 175 0.63 -20.19 -6.20
C ARG A 175 0.72 -19.71 -7.64
N GLU A 176 1.33 -18.55 -7.86
CA GLU A 176 1.46 -17.92 -9.17
C GLU A 176 2.64 -18.44 -10.00
N GLY A 177 3.52 -19.27 -9.40
CA GLY A 177 4.73 -19.77 -10.07
C GLY A 177 5.78 -18.68 -10.34
N TRP A 178 5.87 -17.66 -9.48
CA TRP A 178 6.78 -16.53 -9.65
C TRP A 178 8.13 -16.68 -8.95
N LEU A 179 8.27 -17.66 -8.05
CA LEU A 179 9.56 -17.94 -7.42
C LEU A 179 10.60 -18.28 -8.48
N ALA A 180 11.78 -17.68 -8.37
CA ALA A 180 12.94 -18.15 -9.11
C ALA A 180 13.32 -19.54 -8.57
N ASN A 181 13.48 -20.50 -9.48
CA ASN A 181 14.05 -21.82 -9.16
C ASN A 181 15.53 -21.70 -8.81
#